data_AF-B9FDL9-F1
#
_entry.id   AF-B9FDL9-F1
#
_cell.length_a   1.000
_cell.length_b   1.000
_cell.length_c   1.000
_cell.angle_alpha   90.00
_cell.angle_beta   90.00
_cell.angle_gamma   90.00
#
_symmetry.space_group_name_H-M   'P 1'
#
loop_
_entity.id
_entity.type
_entity.pdbx_description
1 polymer ?
#
loop_
_entity_poly.entity_id
_entity_poly.type
_entity_poly.pdbx_seq_one_letter_code
_entity_poly.pdbx_strand_id
1 'polypeptide(L)'
;MVVTKSFKVVEIGERYMDSERRVCFTVQVLDDGDEGGRWRRAASIGQAAVFVGASSNSVCVSTKAHPELRPDCVYFAADELVKGPFCRDEDRGFHSYHSCDDKKRVVGVYSLKDGGRAEGLPELGDHATWPPPAWFTPLI
;
A
#
# COMPACT_ATOMS: atom_id res chain seq x y z
N MET A 1 0.36 -1.94 17.31
CA MET A 1 -0.39 -1.91 16.03
C MET A 1 0.33 -2.81 15.04
N VAL A 2 -0.41 -3.61 14.27
CA VAL A 2 0.10 -4.50 13.22
C VAL A 2 -0.60 -4.14 11.92
N VAL A 3 0.17 -4.04 10.83
CA VAL A 3 -0.37 -3.80 9.48
C VAL A 3 -0.06 -5.01 8.63
N THR A 4 -1.09 -5.66 8.09
CA THR A 4 -0.95 -6.79 7.18
C THR A 4 -1.29 -6.38 5.76
N LYS A 5 -0.44 -6.76 4.82
CA LYS A 5 -0.62 -6.58 3.38
C LYS A 5 -1.22 -7.86 2.80
N SER A 6 -2.28 -7.73 2.03
CA SER A 6 -2.89 -8.82 1.28
C SER A 6 -3.21 -8.37 -0.14
N PHE A 7 -3.56 -9.32 -1.01
CA PHE A 7 -4.03 -9.04 -2.34
C PHE A 7 -5.43 -9.60 -2.53
N LYS A 8 -6.27 -8.84 -3.22
CA LYS A 8 -7.59 -9.30 -3.66
C LYS A 8 -7.66 -9.23 -5.17
N VAL A 9 -8.16 -10.29 -5.79
CA VAL A 9 -8.51 -10.28 -7.20
C VAL A 9 -9.95 -9.79 -7.30
N VAL A 10 -10.18 -8.75 -8.10
CA VAL A 10 -11.50 -8.19 -8.34
C VAL A 10 -11.81 -8.35 -9.82
N GLU A 11 -12.93 -9.00 -10.15
CA GLU A 11 -13.42 -9.10 -11.53
C GLU A 11 -14.01 -7.75 -11.94
N ILE A 12 -13.57 -7.20 -13.07
CA ILE A 12 -13.94 -5.84 -13.53
C ILE A 12 -14.85 -5.87 -14.77
N GLY A 13 -14.87 -6.98 -15.52
CA GLY A 13 -15.62 -7.11 -16.75
C GLY A 13 -16.42 -8.41 -16.89
N GLU A 14 -17.20 -8.52 -17.96
CA GLU A 14 -18.02 -9.69 -18.28
C GLU A 14 -17.19 -10.86 -18.88
N ARG A 15 -15.93 -10.61 -19.27
CA ARG A 15 -15.02 -11.64 -19.80
C ARG A 15 -14.17 -12.21 -18.68
N TYR A 16 -14.03 -13.54 -18.67
CA TYR A 16 -13.29 -14.35 -17.68
C TYR A 16 -11.82 -13.95 -17.44
N MET A 17 -11.23 -13.08 -18.27
CA MET A 17 -9.83 -12.63 -18.15
C MET A 17 -9.67 -11.20 -17.62
N ASP A 18 -10.75 -10.45 -17.43
CA ASP A 18 -10.69 -9.07 -16.95
C ASP A 18 -10.78 -9.01 -15.42
N SER A 19 -9.67 -9.37 -14.77
CA SER A 19 -9.50 -9.23 -13.33
C SER A 19 -8.42 -8.21 -12.97
N GLU A 20 -8.55 -7.61 -11.80
CA GLU A 20 -7.58 -6.65 -11.27
C GLU A 20 -7.09 -7.15 -9.92
N ARG A 21 -5.76 -7.25 -9.79
CA ARG A 21 -5.13 -7.54 -8.50
C ARG A 21 -4.97 -6.25 -7.72
N ARG A 22 -5.77 -6.08 -6.67
CA ARG A 22 -5.70 -4.94 -5.74
C ARG A 22 -4.89 -5.29 -4.51
N VAL A 23 -3.98 -4.40 -4.14
CA VAL A 23 -3.35 -4.44 -2.80
C VAL A 23 -4.35 -3.95 -1.76
N CYS A 24 -4.40 -4.62 -0.62
CA CYS A 24 -5.26 -4.28 0.50
C CYS A 24 -4.45 -4.32 1.79
N PHE A 25 -4.79 -3.42 2.71
CA PHE A 25 -4.17 -3.39 4.03
C PHE A 25 -5.23 -3.59 5.11
N THR A 26 -4.86 -4.36 6.13
CA THR A 26 -5.65 -4.50 7.35
C THR A 26 -4.80 -4.07 8.52
N VAL A 27 -5.35 -3.20 9.36
CA VAL A 27 -4.69 -2.76 10.58
C VAL A 27 -5.34 -3.44 11.77
N GLN A 28 -4.51 -3.94 12.68
CA GLN A 28 -4.92 -4.50 13.96
C GLN A 28 -4.25 -3.71 15.10
N VAL A 29 -5.01 -3.41 16.14
CA VAL A 29 -4.53 -2.72 17.34
C VAL A 29 -4.74 -3.63 18.53
N LEU A 30 -3.79 -3.64 19.45
CA LEU A 30 -3.91 -4.37 20.70
C LEU A 30 -4.90 -3.62 21.58
N ASP A 31 -5.93 -4.32 22.02
CA ASP A 31 -6.93 -3.80 22.95
C ASP A 31 -6.53 -4.17 24.36
N ASP A 32 -6.01 -3.22 25.12
CA ASP A 32 -5.54 -3.41 26.50
C ASP A 32 -6.70 -3.45 27.52
N GLY A 33 -7.87 -3.98 27.12
CA GLY A 33 -9.01 -4.17 28.00
C GLY A 33 -8.76 -5.19 29.12
N ASP A 34 -9.69 -5.27 30.07
CA ASP A 34 -9.55 -5.97 31.35
C ASP A 34 -9.25 -7.48 31.26
N GLU A 35 -9.46 -8.14 30.10
CA GLU A 35 -9.24 -9.59 29.91
C GLU A 35 -7.92 -9.95 29.21
N GLY A 36 -6.95 -9.02 29.19
CA GLY A 36 -5.66 -9.23 28.55
C GLY A 36 -5.68 -8.88 27.06
N GLY A 37 -4.60 -8.27 26.59
CA GLY A 37 -4.49 -7.65 25.27
C GLY A 37 -5.02 -8.51 24.12
N ARG A 38 -6.16 -8.15 23.52
CA ARG A 38 -6.69 -8.83 22.32
C ARG A 38 -6.43 -8.00 21.07
N TRP A 39 -5.89 -8.63 20.02
CA TRP A 39 -5.78 -7.98 18.72
C TRP A 39 -7.16 -7.83 18.09
N ARG A 40 -7.55 -6.58 17.81
CA ARG A 40 -8.80 -6.24 17.10
C ARG A 40 -8.50 -5.51 15.80
N ARG A 41 -9.31 -5.77 14.78
CA ARG A 41 -9.24 -5.03 13.51
C ARG A 41 -9.65 -3.57 13.77
N ALA A 42 -8.81 -2.65 13.36
CA ALA A 42 -9.08 -1.23 13.39
C ALA A 42 -9.54 -0.76 11.99
N ALA A 43 -10.74 -0.18 11.91
CA ALA A 43 -11.23 0.47 10.70
C ALA A 43 -10.60 1.85 10.48
N SER A 44 -10.03 2.43 11.55
CA SER A 44 -9.40 3.76 11.56
C SER A 44 -8.21 3.73 12.51
N ILE A 45 -7.15 4.42 12.13
CA ILE A 45 -5.97 4.72 12.95
C ILE A 45 -5.98 6.19 13.42
N GLY A 46 -7.06 6.93 13.14
CA GLY A 46 -7.28 8.30 13.55
C GLY A 46 -6.37 9.28 12.81
N GLN A 47 -5.77 10.20 13.57
CA GLN A 47 -4.86 11.24 13.05
C GLN A 47 -3.42 10.70 12.88
N ALA A 48 -3.33 9.55 12.23
CA ALA A 48 -2.08 8.85 11.95
C ALA A 48 -2.02 8.42 10.49
N ALA A 49 -0.79 8.36 9.97
CA ALA A 49 -0.46 7.75 8.70
C ALA A 49 0.66 6.73 8.94
N VAL A 50 0.56 5.57 8.28
CA VAL A 50 1.55 4.50 8.42
C VAL A 50 2.27 4.32 7.10
N PHE A 51 3.59 4.31 7.15
CA PHE A 51 4.46 4.00 6.02
C PHE A 51 4.96 2.56 6.17
N VAL A 52 4.78 1.77 5.11
CA VAL A 52 5.16 0.35 5.06
C VAL A 52 6.16 0.14 3.93
N GLY A 53 7.39 -0.16 4.28
CA GLY A 53 8.46 -0.46 3.36
C GLY A 53 8.50 -1.93 2.97
N ALA A 54 9.35 -2.22 1.98
CA ALA A 54 9.69 -3.54 1.48
C ALA A 54 10.31 -4.47 2.55
N SER A 55 11.32 -3.97 3.26
CA SER A 55 12.28 -4.81 3.98
C SER A 55 12.25 -4.59 5.50
N SER A 56 11.06 -4.46 6.08
CA SER A 56 10.81 -4.24 7.52
C SER A 56 10.91 -2.80 8.04
N ASN A 57 11.22 -1.82 7.18
CA ASN A 57 11.13 -0.43 7.58
C ASN A 57 9.66 0.01 7.57
N SER A 58 9.12 0.32 8.74
CA SER A 58 7.80 0.92 8.87
C SER A 58 7.86 2.06 9.87
N VAL A 59 7.13 3.13 9.59
CA VAL A 59 7.01 4.24 10.52
C VAL A 59 5.56 4.68 10.63
N CYS A 60 5.15 5.05 11.83
CA CYS A 60 3.85 5.63 12.10
C CYS A 60 4.08 7.09 12.51
N VAL A 61 3.40 8.00 11.82
CA VAL A 61 3.52 9.44 12.10
C VAL A 61 2.14 10.03 12.36
N SER A 62 2.10 11.08 13.18
CA SER A 62 0.86 11.82 13.39
C SER A 62 0.63 12.82 12.27
N THR A 63 -0.56 12.80 11.68
CA THR A 63 -0.98 13.78 10.66
C THR A 63 -1.23 15.16 11.25
N LYS A 64 -1.26 15.30 12.58
CA LYS A 64 -1.28 16.63 13.23
C LYS A 64 0.06 17.36 13.09
N ALA A 65 1.17 16.62 13.13
CA ALA A 65 2.51 17.16 12.92
C ALA A 65 2.83 17.34 11.43
N HIS A 66 2.17 16.55 10.58
CA HIS A 66 2.36 16.49 9.13
C HIS A 66 1.01 16.66 8.40
N PRO A 67 0.47 17.89 8.29
CA PRO A 67 -0.84 18.14 7.68
C PRO A 67 -0.91 17.80 6.18
N GLU A 68 0.24 17.66 5.52
CA GLU A 68 0.38 17.16 4.15
C GLU A 68 -0.01 15.67 3.99
N LEU A 69 -0.06 14.92 5.10
CA LEU A 69 -0.41 13.51 5.09
C LEU A 69 -1.91 13.29 5.31
N ARG A 70 -2.46 12.32 4.59
CA ARG A 70 -3.85 11.90 4.76
C ARG A 70 -3.99 11.06 6.03
N PRO A 71 -4.89 11.41 6.97
CA PRO A 71 -5.20 10.56 8.11
C PRO A 71 -5.83 9.25 7.64
N ASP A 72 -5.74 8.21 8.47
CA ASP A 72 -6.32 6.90 8.17
C ASP A 72 -5.78 6.23 6.89
N CYS A 73 -4.54 6.54 6.51
CA CYS A 73 -3.92 6.03 5.29
C CYS A 73 -2.66 5.21 5.55
N VAL A 74 -2.45 4.21 4.71
CA VAL A 74 -1.23 3.40 4.63
C VAL A 74 -0.48 3.75 3.35
N TYR A 75 0.67 4.38 3.49
CA TYR A 75 1.63 4.64 2.44
C TYR A 75 2.53 3.43 2.30
N PHE A 76 2.73 2.91 1.09
CA PHE A 76 3.48 1.67 0.91
C PHE A 76 4.41 1.72 -0.28
N ALA A 77 5.55 1.05 -0.14
CA ALA A 77 6.48 0.75 -1.22
C ALA A 77 6.24 -0.69 -1.70
N ALA A 78 6.12 -0.89 -3.00
CA ALA A 78 5.86 -2.17 -3.63
C ALA A 78 7.18 -2.86 -3.98
N ASP A 79 7.59 -3.80 -3.13
CA ASP A 79 8.81 -4.61 -3.32
C ASP A 79 8.64 -5.72 -4.36
N GLU A 80 7.57 -6.51 -4.25
CA GLU A 80 7.45 -7.77 -5.02
C GLU A 80 6.76 -7.64 -6.38
N LEU A 81 6.47 -6.42 -6.80
CA LEU A 81 5.64 -6.22 -7.97
C LEU A 81 6.53 -6.04 -9.19
N VAL A 82 6.98 -7.19 -9.76
CA VAL A 82 7.44 -7.31 -11.15
C VAL A 82 6.49 -6.57 -12.12
N LYS A 83 5.22 -6.38 -11.70
CA LYS A 83 4.19 -5.67 -12.44
C LYS A 83 3.52 -4.49 -11.72
N GLY A 84 4.10 -3.86 -10.70
CA GLY A 84 3.49 -2.74 -9.94
C GLY A 84 2.12 -3.03 -9.25
N PRO A 85 1.71 -2.25 -8.23
CA PRO A 85 0.46 -2.48 -7.48
C PRO A 85 -0.79 -1.97 -8.21
N PHE A 86 -0.61 -1.40 -9.40
CA PHE A 86 -1.62 -0.66 -10.14
C PHE A 86 -1.97 -1.27 -11.52
N CYS A 87 -1.29 -2.34 -11.96
CA CYS A 87 -1.50 -2.90 -13.29
C CYS A 87 -2.80 -3.71 -13.39
N ARG A 88 -3.41 -3.67 -14.58
CA ARG A 88 -4.60 -4.47 -14.94
C ARG A 88 -4.18 -5.81 -15.56
N ASP A 89 -5.04 -6.82 -15.51
CA ASP A 89 -4.74 -8.09 -16.18
C ASP A 89 -4.74 -8.00 -17.70
N GLU A 90 -5.36 -6.97 -18.30
CA GLU A 90 -5.28 -6.72 -19.75
C GLU A 90 -3.83 -6.42 -20.21
N ASP A 91 -2.94 -6.01 -19.30
CA ASP A 91 -1.49 -5.90 -19.54
C ASP A 91 -0.79 -7.29 -19.64
N ARG A 92 -1.54 -8.41 -19.59
CA ARG A 92 -1.06 -9.81 -19.79
C ARG A 92 -0.77 -10.13 -21.27
N GLY A 93 -0.38 -9.17 -22.10
CA GLY A 93 0.17 -9.47 -23.42
C GLY A 93 1.37 -10.42 -23.30
N PHE A 94 1.32 -11.56 -24.00
CA PHE A 94 2.21 -12.73 -23.89
C PHE A 94 3.68 -12.48 -24.31
N HIS A 95 4.11 -11.23 -24.49
CA HIS A 95 5.40 -10.89 -25.14
C HIS A 95 6.30 -9.88 -24.41
N SER A 96 6.02 -9.48 -23.17
CA SER A 96 6.91 -8.54 -22.46
C SER A 96 7.74 -9.20 -21.37
N TYR A 97 8.61 -10.15 -21.74
CA TYR A 97 9.79 -10.48 -20.91
C TYR A 97 10.95 -9.49 -21.15
N HIS A 98 10.85 -8.62 -22.16
CA HIS A 98 11.92 -7.72 -22.59
C HIS A 98 11.57 -6.22 -22.66
N SER A 99 10.36 -5.82 -22.25
CA SER A 99 9.99 -4.38 -22.16
C SER A 99 9.68 -4.00 -20.71
N CYS A 100 10.55 -4.43 -19.80
CA CYS A 100 10.59 -3.97 -18.42
C CYS A 100 11.22 -2.57 -18.43
N ASP A 101 10.49 -1.55 -18.88
CA ASP A 101 10.75 -0.22 -18.35
C ASP A 101 10.43 -0.34 -16.85
N ASP A 102 11.47 -0.50 -16.03
CA ASP A 102 11.41 -0.67 -14.57
C ASP A 102 10.82 0.55 -13.85
N LYS A 103 10.35 1.54 -14.61
CA LYS A 103 9.68 2.76 -14.20
C LYS A 103 8.19 2.49 -14.01
N LYS A 104 7.85 1.84 -12.90
CA LYS A 104 6.46 1.73 -12.45
C LYS A 104 6.30 2.57 -11.19
N ARG A 105 5.11 3.11 -10.96
CA ARG A 105 4.76 3.67 -9.65
C ARG A 105 4.83 2.54 -8.63
N VAL A 106 5.93 2.44 -7.88
CA VAL A 106 6.06 1.46 -6.80
C VAL A 106 5.70 2.05 -5.44
N VAL A 107 5.36 3.33 -5.36
CA VAL A 107 4.77 3.92 -4.16
C VAL A 107 3.28 4.21 -4.35
N GLY A 108 2.50 3.84 -3.34
CA GLY A 108 1.08 4.12 -3.29
C GLY A 108 0.57 4.44 -1.90
N VAL A 109 -0.70 4.79 -1.86
CA VAL A 109 -1.44 5.10 -0.64
C VAL A 109 -2.77 4.38 -0.64
N TYR A 110 -3.10 3.79 0.50
CA TYR A 110 -4.33 3.02 0.72
C TYR A 110 -5.12 3.66 1.86
N SER A 111 -6.32 4.14 1.56
CA SER A 111 -7.27 4.67 2.55
C SER A 111 -7.95 3.51 3.29
N LEU A 112 -7.85 3.50 4.62
CA LEU A 112 -8.55 2.51 5.45
C LEU A 112 -10.06 2.75 5.50
N LYS A 113 -10.49 4.00 5.31
CA LYS A 113 -11.91 4.40 5.32
C LYS A 113 -12.64 3.90 4.08
N ASP A 114 -12.04 4.12 2.92
CA ASP A 114 -12.68 3.80 1.64
C ASP A 114 -12.52 2.31 1.30
N GLY A 115 -11.51 1.66 1.89
CA GLY A 115 -11.19 0.25 1.64
C GLY A 115 -10.94 -0.07 0.16
N GLY A 116 -10.76 0.98 -0.65
CA GLY A 116 -10.84 0.97 -2.11
C GLY A 116 -9.53 0.62 -2.79
N ARG A 117 -9.43 0.96 -4.08
CA ARG A 117 -8.21 0.78 -4.86
C ARG A 117 -7.13 1.70 -4.31
N ALA A 118 -5.92 1.17 -4.09
CA ALA A 118 -4.78 2.00 -3.74
C ALA A 118 -4.51 3.03 -4.84
N GLU A 119 -4.12 4.23 -4.44
CA GLU A 119 -3.77 5.32 -5.34
C GLU A 119 -2.25 5.39 -5.50
N GLY A 120 -1.78 5.68 -6.71
CA GLY A 120 -0.39 6.06 -6.91
C GLY A 120 -0.15 7.48 -6.43
N LEU A 121 1.07 7.78 -5.96
CA LEU A 121 1.47 9.16 -5.67
C LEU A 121 2.10 9.78 -6.94
N PRO A 122 1.37 10.59 -7.72
CA PRO A 122 1.90 11.15 -8.97
C PRO A 122 3.08 12.10 -8.73
N GLU A 123 3.13 12.76 -7.58
CA GLU A 123 4.18 13.70 -7.17
C GLU A 123 5.56 13.05 -7.09
N LEU A 124 5.62 11.74 -6.85
CA LEU A 124 6.88 11.00 -6.78
C LEU A 124 7.42 10.57 -8.16
N GLY A 125 6.60 10.73 -9.21
CA GLY A 125 6.93 10.29 -10.56
C GLY A 125 7.19 8.79 -10.68
N ASP A 126 7.75 8.40 -11.82
CA ASP A 126 8.14 7.01 -12.05
C ASP A 126 9.55 6.77 -11.53
N HIS A 127 9.74 5.65 -10.85
CA HIS A 127 10.99 5.28 -10.20
C HIS A 127 11.29 3.80 -10.45
N ALA A 128 12.57 3.45 -10.41
CA ALA A 128 13.00 2.08 -10.54
C ALA A 128 12.39 1.22 -9.42
N THR A 129 12.07 -0.02 -9.73
CA THR A 129 11.56 -1.00 -8.75
C THR A 129 12.65 -1.47 -7.77
N TRP A 130 13.93 -1.35 -8.16
CA TRP A 130 15.08 -1.75 -7.36
C TRP A 130 16.17 -0.66 -7.31
N PRO A 131 16.79 -0.39 -6.13
CA PRO A 131 16.39 -0.90 -4.82
C PRO A 131 15.00 -0.38 -4.42
N PRO A 132 14.24 -1.11 -3.59
CA PRO A 132 12.89 -0.69 -3.22
C PRO A 132 12.95 0.64 -2.46
N PRO A 133 11.91 1.50 -2.61
CA PRO A 133 11.82 2.73 -1.83
C PRO A 133 11.87 2.43 -0.33
N ALA A 134 12.59 3.28 0.39
CA ALA A 134 12.69 3.24 1.84
C ALA A 134 12.08 4.50 2.45
N TRP A 135 11.51 4.35 3.64
CA TRP A 135 10.87 5.43 4.38
C TRP A 135 11.83 5.99 5.40
N PHE A 136 12.07 7.29 5.38
CA PHE A 136 12.91 7.96 6.37
C PHE A 136 12.10 9.06 7.03
N THR A 137 12.13 9.13 8.35
CA THR A 137 11.69 10.31 9.08
C THR A 137 12.90 11.22 9.26
N PRO A 138 12.94 12.41 8.65
CA PRO A 138 14.00 13.35 8.97
C PRO A 138 13.90 13.67 10.46
N LEU A 139 14.97 13.38 11.21
CA LEU A 139 15.13 13.88 12.57
C LEU A 139 15.47 15.36 12.40
N ILE A 140 14.47 16.23 12.49
CA ILE A 140 14.65 17.68 12.57
C ILE A 140 14.53 18.07 14.03
#